data_AF-A0A3B8U404-F1
#
_entry.id   AF-A0A3B8U404-F1
#
_cell.length_a   1.000
_cell.length_b   1.000
_cell.length_c   1.000
_cell.angle_alpha   90.00
_cell.angle_beta   90.00
_cell.angle_gamma   90.00
#
_symmetry.space_group_name_H-M   'P 1'
#
loop_
_entity.id
_entity.type
_entity.pdbx_description
1 polymer ?
#
loop_
_entity_poly.entity_id
_entity_poly.type
_entity_poly.pdbx_seq_one_letter_code
_entity_poly.pdbx_strand_id
1 'polypeptide(L)' 'FTKNGERLVGEPAKRQAVTNADNTIASIKRDMGTDRGRTIDGKKYSPQQI' A
#
# COMPACT_ATOMS: atom_id res chain seq x y z
N PHE A 1 1.48 3.00 -4.99
CA PHE A 1 1.26 3.20 -6.44
C PHE A 1 2.44 3.94 -7.02
N THR A 2 2.81 3.71 -8.29
CA THR A 2 3.76 4.62 -8.96
C THR A 2 3.14 6.01 -9.02
N LYS A 3 3.95 7.06 -9.22
CA LYS A 3 3.44 8.41 -9.51
C LYS A 3 2.51 8.44 -10.74
N ASN A 4 2.53 7.36 -11.55
CA ASN A 4 1.71 7.16 -12.73
C ASN A 4 0.40 6.38 -12.44
N GLY A 5 0.10 6.08 -11.18
CA GLY A 5 -1.14 5.39 -10.79
C GLY A 5 -1.12 3.86 -10.96
N GLU A 6 0.04 3.25 -11.23
CA GLU A 6 0.13 1.80 -11.38
C GLU A 6 0.34 1.11 -10.03
N ARG A 7 -0.32 -0.04 -9.86
CA ARG A 7 -0.19 -0.89 -8.67
C ARG A 7 1.02 -1.80 -8.84
N LEU A 8 2.10 -1.48 -8.14
CA LEU A 8 3.28 -2.35 -8.05
C LEU A 8 3.12 -3.33 -6.90
N VAL A 9 3.45 -4.60 -7.15
CA VAL A 9 3.40 -5.68 -6.15
C VAL A 9 4.73 -6.41 -6.13
N GLY A 10 5.17 -6.87 -4.96
CA GLY A 10 6.38 -7.67 -4.79
C GLY A 10 7.67 -6.86 -4.69
N GLU A 11 8.73 -7.34 -5.33
CA GLU A 11 10.07 -6.73 -5.27
C GLU A 11 10.15 -5.26 -5.75
N PRO A 12 9.50 -4.84 -6.84
CA PRO A 12 9.53 -3.42 -7.25
C PRO A 12 8.88 -2.50 -6.20
N ALA A 13 7.82 -2.95 -5.52
CA ALA A 13 7.22 -2.21 -4.42
C ALA A 13 8.16 -2.11 -3.20
N LYS A 14 8.88 -3.19 -2.88
CA LYS A 14 9.88 -3.20 -1.80
C LYS A 14 11.03 -2.22 -2.04
N ARG A 15 11.49 -2.10 -3.30
CA ARG A 15 12.55 -1.13 -3.67
C ARG A 15 12.09 0.31 -3.54
N GLN A 16 10.81 0.57 -3.83
CA GLN A 16 10.22 1.90 -3.69
C GLN A 16 9.75 2.24 -2.27
N ALA A 17 9.77 1.29 -1.34
CA ALA A 17 9.33 1.51 0.04
C ALA A 17 10.09 2.63 0.75
N VAL A 18 11.36 2.87 0.37
CA VAL A 18 12.20 3.93 0.95
C VAL A 18 11.95 5.28 0.27
N THR A 19 11.76 5.30 -1.05
CA THR A 19 11.61 6.53 -1.84
C THR A 19 10.17 7.03 -1.95
N ASN A 20 9.20 6.15 -1.72
CA ASN A 20 7.77 6.43 -1.81
C ASN A 20 7.04 5.78 -0.61
N ALA A 21 7.49 6.12 0.60
CA ALA A 21 6.97 5.55 1.84
C ALA A 21 5.46 5.81 2.02
N ASP A 22 4.99 7.01 1.66
CA ASP A 22 3.59 7.42 1.84
C ASP A 22 2.61 6.60 0.99
N ASN A 23 3.06 6.10 -0.17
CA ASN A 23 2.23 5.32 -1.10
C ASN A 23 2.63 3.84 -1.19
N THR A 24 3.43 3.35 -0.24
CA THR A 24 3.87 1.95 -0.16
C THR A 24 3.31 1.30 1.09
N ILE A 25 2.51 0.26 0.91
CA ILE A 25 1.93 -0.49 2.02
C ILE A 25 2.82 -1.70 2.32
N ALA A 26 3.35 -1.73 3.55
CA ALA A 26 4.07 -2.87 4.08
C ALA A 26 3.26 -3.54 5.20
N SER A 27 3.46 -4.84 5.39
CA SER A 27 2.91 -5.60 6.51
C SER A 27 1.38 -5.56 6.66
N ILE A 28 0.62 -5.37 5.56
CA ILE A 28 -0.85 -5.29 5.61
C ILE A 28 -1.51 -6.53 6.23
N LYS A 29 -0.85 -7.69 6.14
CA LYS A 29 -1.30 -8.94 6.78
C LYS A 29 -1.52 -8.81 8.29
N ARG A 30 -0.85 -7.88 8.98
CA ARG A 30 -1.06 -7.61 10.42
C ARG A 30 -2.37 -6.90 10.72
N ASP A 31 -2.90 -6.19 9.73
CA ASP A 31 -4.14 -5.42 9.84
C ASP A 31 -5.34 -6.20 9.25
N MET A 32 -5.12 -7.38 8.65
CA MET A 32 -6.17 -8.27 8.17
C MET A 32 -7.12 -8.68 9.29
N GLY A 33 -8.42 -8.52 9.06
CA GLY A 33 -9.45 -8.76 10.08
C GLY A 33 -9.70 -7.59 11.02
N THR A 34 -9.04 -6.45 10.81
CA THR A 34 -9.32 -5.19 11.51
C THR A 34 -9.82 -4.12 10.53
N ASP A 35 -10.58 -3.13 11.01
CA ASP A 35 -11.08 -2.00 10.20
C ASP A 35 -10.00 -0.94 9.85
N ARG A 36 -8.74 -1.25 10.16
CA ARG A 36 -7.59 -0.38 9.91
C ARG A 36 -7.17 -0.45 8.44
N GLY A 37 -7.94 0.23 7.60
CA GLY A 37 -7.58 0.51 6.21
C GLY A 37 -6.46 1.55 6.08
N ARG A 38 -5.74 1.53 4.96
CA ARG A 38 -4.72 2.51 4.62
C ARG A 38 -5.26 3.47 3.57
N THR A 39 -5.05 4.75 3.78
CA THR A 39 -5.44 5.79 2.82
C THR A 39 -4.26 6.07 1.91
N ILE A 40 -4.46 5.91 0.60
CA ILE A 40 -3.50 6.32 -0.42
C ILE A 40 -4.21 7.30 -1.35
N ASP A 41 -3.59 8.47 -1.59
CA ASP A 41 -4.10 9.50 -2.52
C ASP A 41 -5.59 9.83 -2.31
N GLY A 42 -6.01 9.92 -1.04
CA GLY A 42 -7.41 10.22 -0.65
C GLY A 42 -8.39 9.06 -0.78
N LYS A 43 -7.96 7.88 -1.25
CA LYS A 43 -8.77 6.66 -1.30
C LYS A 43 -8.41 5.73 -0.15
N LYS A 44 -9.42 5.33 0.63
CA LYS A 44 -9.27 4.33 1.70
C LYS A 44 -9.31 2.93 1.10
N TYR A 45 -8.23 2.18 1.27
CA TYR A 45 -8.15 0.77 0.89
C TYR A 45 -8.27 -0.09 2.15
N SER A 46 -9.21 -1.04 2.12
CA SER A 46 -9.32 -2.04 3.19
C SER A 46 -8.17 -3.07 3.07
N PRO A 47 -7.73 -3.68 4.18
CA PRO A 47 -6.72 -4.74 4.14
C PRO A 47 -7.06 -5.89 3.16
N GLN A 48 -8.35 -6.15 2.94
CA GLN A 48 -8.86 -7.17 2.02
C GLN A 48 -8.73 -6.78 0.54
N GLN A 49 -8.63 -5.48 0.22
CA GLN A 49 -8.51 -4.97 -1.16
C GLN A 49 -7.04 -4.80 -1.61
N ILE A 50 -6.10 -4.89 -0.66
CA ILE A 50 -4.66 -4.72 -0.86
C ILE A 50 -4.00 -6.08 -1.10
#